data_AF-D7EBG5-F1
#
_entry.id   AF-D7EBG5-F1
#
_cell.length_a   1.000
_cell.length_b   1.000
_cell.length_c   1.000
_cell.angle_alpha   90.00
_cell.angle_beta   90.00
_cell.angle_gamma   90.00
#
_symmetry.space_group_name_H-M   'P 1'
#
loop_
_entity.id
_entity.type
_entity.pdbx_description
1 polymer ?
#
loop_
_entity_poly.entity_id
_entity_poly.type
_entity_poly.pdbx_seq_one_letter_code
_entity_poly.pdbx_strand_id
1 'polypeptide(L)'
;MNDKTLRFLKKRFQDYYQDAHIHLPPEYTSREWGFILFDDMPKTVMRRHMAFGSSGELQDYFAWTVPAHAYYSVAYYEYPNASNMKDKNWLQSDLIFDLDADHLPHVPDSYPEMLENVKQEALKLYDFLSDDFGFGEDDINIVFSGGRGYHFHISHPSVRSLGSAERREIVDYISGRGLDISQIIGKSYVSGDSGRRDASMFVFPSENDGGWGAKINRYIISYISNIVNSNKPIKKLTGFSGVGKTTAEKLVNIFNDEKQLALLKKGKIDMVSNTSKNLFEYLGKQAVDNLIANVDEPVTADVKRLIRVPGSLHGGSGLKVTTLSASQLENFKPLEDAVVFKDNHITVNVTQPSTVEMKGNKYHVNEGVQDLPEYAAIHLMCRGGAEYGSN
;
A
#
# COMPACT_ATOMS: atom_id res chain seq x y z
N MET A 1 -16.20 -7.39 -24.34
CA MET A 1 -17.23 -8.01 -23.47
C MET A 1 -18.56 -7.91 -24.20
N ASN A 2 -19.20 -9.05 -24.47
CA ASN A 2 -20.51 -9.10 -25.09
C ASN A 2 -21.67 -8.70 -24.14
N ASP A 3 -22.84 -8.42 -24.70
CA ASP A 3 -24.05 -7.99 -23.96
C ASP A 3 -24.51 -9.01 -22.91
N LYS A 4 -24.36 -10.31 -23.22
CA LYS A 4 -24.81 -11.40 -22.35
C LYS A 4 -23.97 -11.45 -21.07
N THR A 5 -22.66 -11.27 -21.21
CA THR A 5 -21.70 -11.15 -20.11
C THR A 5 -21.98 -9.91 -19.29
N LEU A 6 -22.23 -8.77 -19.95
CA LEU A 6 -22.56 -7.52 -19.27
C LEU A 6 -23.80 -7.66 -18.39
N ARG A 7 -24.89 -8.25 -18.92
CA ARG A 7 -26.13 -8.50 -18.17
C ARG A 7 -25.91 -9.45 -17.00
N PHE A 8 -25.12 -10.51 -17.20
CA PHE A 8 -24.77 -11.45 -16.13
C PHE A 8 -24.02 -10.75 -15.00
N LEU A 9 -22.95 -10.02 -15.30
CA LEU A 9 -22.16 -9.29 -14.30
C LEU A 9 -23.01 -8.23 -13.58
N LYS A 10 -23.80 -7.44 -14.32
CA LYS A 10 -24.72 -6.45 -13.75
C LYS A 10 -25.70 -7.13 -12.79
N LYS A 11 -26.26 -8.28 -13.14
CA LYS A 11 -27.16 -9.02 -12.24
C LYS A 11 -26.46 -9.49 -10.96
N ARG A 12 -25.24 -10.03 -11.06
CA ARG A 12 -24.47 -10.46 -9.88
C ARG A 12 -24.07 -9.30 -8.97
N PHE A 13 -23.68 -8.17 -9.55
CA PHE A 13 -23.38 -6.95 -8.79
C PHE A 13 -24.65 -6.39 -8.15
N GLN A 14 -25.79 -6.45 -8.85
CA GLN A 14 -27.08 -6.05 -8.28
C GLN A 14 -27.44 -6.91 -7.07
N ASP A 15 -27.31 -8.24 -7.19
CA ASP A 15 -27.58 -9.17 -6.11
C ASP A 15 -26.69 -8.87 -4.89
N TYR A 16 -25.42 -8.49 -5.11
CA TYR A 16 -24.54 -8.01 -4.04
C TYR A 16 -25.02 -6.71 -3.39
N TYR A 17 -25.34 -5.68 -4.19
CA TYR A 17 -25.72 -4.36 -3.69
C TYR A 17 -27.08 -4.30 -2.99
N GLN A 18 -27.93 -5.33 -3.10
CA GLN A 18 -29.17 -5.41 -2.31
C GLN A 18 -28.89 -5.43 -0.80
N ASP A 19 -27.87 -6.18 -0.38
CA ASP A 19 -27.55 -6.41 1.04
C ASP A 19 -26.20 -5.81 1.46
N ALA A 20 -25.45 -5.21 0.52
CA ALA A 20 -24.12 -4.68 0.80
C ALA A 20 -24.18 -3.50 1.78
N HIS A 21 -23.30 -3.51 2.78
CA HIS A 21 -23.05 -2.35 3.62
C HIS A 21 -22.00 -1.45 2.96
N ILE A 22 -22.44 -0.30 2.45
CA ILE A 22 -21.54 0.72 1.88
C ILE A 22 -20.99 1.58 3.02
N HIS A 23 -19.66 1.65 3.13
CA HIS A 23 -19.01 2.40 4.21
C HIS A 23 -18.99 3.88 3.83
N LEU A 24 -19.70 4.71 4.60
CA LEU A 24 -19.76 6.14 4.37
C LEU A 24 -18.49 6.82 4.88
N PRO A 25 -17.85 7.68 4.06
CA PRO A 25 -16.74 8.47 4.54
C PRO A 25 -17.21 9.55 5.55
N PRO A 26 -16.32 10.06 6.41
CA PRO A 26 -16.63 11.20 7.27
C PRO A 26 -17.17 12.38 6.47
N GLU A 27 -18.24 13.01 6.97
CA GLU A 27 -18.95 14.13 6.34
C GLU A 27 -19.34 13.85 4.87
N TYR A 28 -19.83 12.64 4.59
CA TYR A 28 -20.19 12.19 3.24
C TYR A 28 -21.12 13.11 2.45
N THR A 29 -21.95 13.90 3.13
CA THR A 29 -22.87 14.89 2.54
C THR A 29 -22.13 16.07 1.90
N SER A 30 -20.90 16.34 2.34
CA SER A 30 -20.03 17.40 1.83
C SER A 30 -19.08 16.91 0.74
N ARG A 31 -19.28 15.68 0.23
CA ARG A 31 -18.38 15.06 -0.75
C ARG A 31 -19.04 14.87 -2.09
N GLU A 32 -18.26 15.03 -3.15
CA GLU A 32 -18.66 14.64 -4.49
C GLU A 32 -18.60 13.12 -4.62
N TRP A 33 -19.58 12.54 -5.30
CA TRP A 33 -19.61 11.14 -5.67
C TRP A 33 -19.48 10.96 -7.17
N GLY A 34 -18.82 9.87 -7.57
CA GLY A 34 -18.57 9.51 -8.96
C GLY A 34 -18.80 8.03 -9.20
N PHE A 35 -19.42 7.68 -10.33
CA PHE A 35 -19.78 6.29 -10.65
C PHE A 35 -19.47 5.95 -12.11
N ILE A 36 -19.06 4.71 -12.35
CA ILE A 36 -18.98 4.13 -13.70
C ILE A 36 -19.97 2.97 -13.73
N LEU A 37 -20.88 2.98 -14.70
CA LEU A 37 -21.88 1.93 -14.86
C LEU A 37 -21.43 0.88 -15.87
N PHE A 38 -22.02 -0.31 -15.80
CA PHE A 38 -21.79 -1.36 -16.79
C PHE A 38 -22.11 -0.90 -18.21
N ASP A 39 -23.18 -0.13 -18.40
CA ASP A 39 -23.62 0.35 -19.72
C ASP A 39 -22.60 1.31 -20.37
N ASP A 40 -21.68 1.88 -19.57
CA ASP A 40 -20.63 2.79 -20.01
C ASP A 40 -19.30 2.05 -20.31
N MET A 41 -19.24 0.72 -20.15
CA MET A 41 -18.06 -0.10 -20.42
C MET A 41 -18.06 -0.61 -21.88
N PRO A 42 -16.92 -0.57 -22.61
CA PRO A 42 -15.57 -0.24 -22.14
C PRO A 42 -15.20 1.26 -22.23
N LYS A 43 -16.10 2.14 -22.69
CA LYS A 43 -15.81 3.56 -22.93
C LYS A 43 -15.55 4.38 -21.64
N THR A 44 -15.66 3.76 -20.46
CA THR A 44 -15.32 4.29 -19.12
C THR A 44 -15.74 5.74 -18.89
N VAL A 45 -17.02 6.03 -19.14
CA VAL A 45 -17.59 7.35 -18.83
C VAL A 45 -17.95 7.40 -17.34
N MET A 46 -17.35 8.34 -16.62
CA MET A 46 -17.65 8.56 -15.20
C MET A 46 -18.79 9.58 -15.05
N ARG A 47 -19.86 9.19 -14.37
CA ARG A 47 -20.94 10.06 -13.91
C ARG A 47 -20.51 10.76 -12.63
N ARG A 48 -20.28 12.07 -12.70
CA ARG A 48 -19.70 12.90 -11.63
C ARG A 48 -20.70 13.93 -11.10
N HIS A 49 -20.27 14.73 -10.13
CA HIS A 49 -21.06 15.81 -9.52
C HIS A 49 -22.32 15.32 -8.81
N MET A 50 -22.29 14.10 -8.28
CA MET A 50 -23.36 13.56 -7.45
C MET A 50 -23.11 13.92 -5.98
N ALA A 51 -24.16 14.08 -5.21
CA ALA A 51 -24.14 14.23 -3.76
C ALA A 51 -25.38 13.57 -3.17
N PHE A 52 -25.27 13.07 -1.94
CA PHE A 52 -26.34 12.33 -1.28
C PHE A 52 -26.61 12.95 0.09
N GLY A 53 -27.88 13.18 0.41
CA GLY A 53 -28.30 13.79 1.67
C GLY A 53 -28.49 12.79 2.81
N SER A 54 -28.54 11.48 2.51
CA SER A 54 -28.67 10.43 3.51
C SER A 54 -28.00 9.12 3.09
N SER A 55 -27.72 8.26 4.08
CA SER A 55 -27.24 6.90 3.85
C SER A 55 -28.21 6.05 3.04
N GLY A 56 -29.52 6.20 3.29
CA GLY A 56 -30.57 5.47 2.58
C GLY A 56 -30.62 5.83 1.09
N GLU A 57 -30.49 7.12 0.76
CA GLU A 57 -30.45 7.58 -0.64
C GLU A 57 -29.26 6.97 -1.40
N LEU A 58 -28.09 6.90 -0.76
CA LEU A 58 -26.93 6.25 -1.34
C LEU A 58 -27.16 4.74 -1.53
N GLN A 59 -27.70 4.06 -0.51
CA GLN A 59 -27.99 2.63 -0.59
C GLN A 59 -28.96 2.31 -1.74
N ASP A 60 -30.05 3.07 -1.83
CA ASP A 60 -31.02 2.96 -2.92
C ASP A 60 -30.33 3.17 -4.27
N TYR A 61 -29.47 4.19 -4.38
CA TYR A 61 -28.73 4.45 -5.62
C TYR A 61 -27.86 3.26 -6.04
N PHE A 62 -27.14 2.62 -5.12
CA PHE A 62 -26.34 1.42 -5.41
C PHE A 62 -27.22 0.24 -5.85
N ALA A 63 -28.32 -0.01 -5.16
CA ALA A 63 -29.24 -1.12 -5.45
C ALA A 63 -29.95 -0.96 -6.82
N TRP A 64 -30.31 0.27 -7.19
CA TRP A 64 -31.01 0.57 -8.45
C TRP A 64 -30.06 0.76 -9.64
N THR A 65 -28.98 1.51 -9.45
CA THR A 65 -28.09 1.92 -10.54
C THR A 65 -27.00 0.89 -10.83
N VAL A 66 -26.64 0.09 -9.82
CA VAL A 66 -25.69 -1.03 -9.92
C VAL A 66 -24.35 -0.59 -10.53
N PRO A 67 -23.57 0.26 -9.83
CA PRO A 67 -22.31 0.76 -10.36
C PRO A 67 -21.27 -0.35 -10.49
N ALA A 68 -20.58 -0.38 -11.64
CA ALA A 68 -19.40 -1.23 -11.83
C ALA A 68 -18.22 -0.70 -11.00
N HIS A 69 -18.11 0.63 -10.87
CA HIS A 69 -17.16 1.28 -9.97
C HIS A 69 -17.84 2.47 -9.27
N ALA A 70 -17.51 2.65 -8.00
CA ALA A 70 -17.99 3.78 -7.19
C ALA A 70 -16.81 4.50 -6.53
N TYR A 71 -16.89 5.82 -6.49
CA TYR A 71 -15.88 6.72 -5.95
C TYR A 71 -16.52 7.87 -5.18
N TYR A 72 -15.77 8.44 -4.24
CA TYR A 72 -16.10 9.69 -3.57
C TYR A 72 -14.87 10.61 -3.54
N SER A 73 -15.06 11.92 -3.37
CA SER A 73 -13.94 12.85 -3.30
C SER A 73 -13.24 12.83 -1.97
N VAL A 74 -11.91 12.86 -1.99
CA VAL A 74 -11.11 13.14 -0.78
C VAL A 74 -11.33 14.57 -0.27
N ALA A 75 -11.76 15.46 -1.18
CA ALA A 75 -12.16 16.81 -0.88
C ALA A 75 -13.53 16.90 -0.24
N TYR A 76 -13.67 17.93 0.60
CA TYR A 76 -14.90 18.41 1.19
C TYR A 76 -15.28 19.72 0.49
N TYR A 77 -16.55 19.88 0.18
CA TYR A 77 -17.13 20.99 -0.56
C TYR A 77 -18.37 21.51 0.15
N GLU A 78 -18.64 22.80 0.03
CA GLU A 78 -19.93 23.36 0.43
C GLU A 78 -21.04 22.94 -0.55
N TYR A 79 -20.72 22.89 -1.86
CA TYR A 79 -21.65 22.52 -2.93
C TYR A 79 -21.09 21.34 -3.77
N PRO A 80 -21.07 20.12 -3.22
CA PRO A 80 -20.40 18.96 -3.85
C PRO A 80 -20.97 18.57 -5.22
N ASN A 81 -22.25 18.88 -5.48
CA ASN A 81 -22.96 18.60 -6.73
C ASN A 81 -22.83 19.71 -7.78
N ALA A 82 -22.14 20.83 -7.51
CA ALA A 82 -21.94 21.86 -8.51
C ALA A 82 -21.11 21.34 -9.69
N SER A 83 -21.51 21.69 -10.93
CA SER A 83 -20.86 21.16 -12.14
C SER A 83 -19.47 21.77 -12.38
N ASN A 84 -19.25 23.03 -11.99
CA ASN A 84 -17.93 23.66 -12.11
C ASN A 84 -17.17 23.62 -10.78
N MET A 85 -15.86 23.40 -10.86
CA MET A 85 -14.99 23.34 -9.68
C MET A 85 -14.93 24.63 -8.87
N LYS A 86 -15.08 25.80 -9.51
CA LYS A 86 -15.10 27.10 -8.82
C LYS A 86 -16.35 27.27 -7.95
N ASP A 87 -17.44 26.65 -8.37
CA ASP A 87 -18.76 26.79 -7.73
C ASP A 87 -18.91 25.80 -6.57
N LYS A 88 -18.07 24.76 -6.48
CA LYS A 88 -18.12 23.77 -5.40
C LYS A 88 -17.76 24.33 -4.02
N ASN A 89 -16.97 25.41 -3.99
CA ASN A 89 -16.31 25.96 -2.80
C ASN A 89 -15.55 24.89 -1.98
N TRP A 90 -14.29 24.63 -2.36
CA TRP A 90 -13.43 23.65 -1.68
C TRP A 90 -13.12 24.11 -0.25
N LEU A 91 -13.29 23.20 0.71
CA LEU A 91 -13.11 23.50 2.14
C LEU A 91 -11.80 22.91 2.68
N GLN A 92 -11.60 21.61 2.47
CA GLN A 92 -10.49 20.82 2.99
C GLN A 92 -10.39 19.48 2.24
N SER A 93 -9.38 18.66 2.51
CA SER A 93 -9.29 17.30 1.93
C SER A 93 -8.53 16.32 2.81
N ASP A 94 -8.97 15.07 2.86
CA ASP A 94 -8.20 13.98 3.48
C ASP A 94 -6.80 13.87 2.86
N LEU A 95 -5.81 13.46 3.65
CA LEU A 95 -4.54 12.98 3.12
C LEU A 95 -4.70 11.54 2.68
N ILE A 96 -4.41 11.27 1.41
CA ILE A 96 -4.50 9.92 0.85
C ILE A 96 -3.17 9.47 0.28
N PHE A 97 -2.94 8.17 0.32
CA PHE A 97 -1.84 7.51 -0.38
C PHE A 97 -2.43 6.36 -1.19
N ASP A 98 -1.95 6.19 -2.41
CA ASP A 98 -2.35 5.10 -3.30
C ASP A 98 -1.12 4.27 -3.64
N LEU A 99 -1.21 2.97 -3.39
CA LEU A 99 -0.21 1.99 -3.78
C LEU A 99 -0.84 1.12 -4.86
N ASP A 100 -0.45 1.33 -6.11
CA ASP A 100 -0.76 0.43 -7.23
C ASP A 100 0.48 -0.41 -7.55
N ALA A 101 0.27 -1.71 -7.74
CA ALA A 101 1.32 -2.63 -8.12
C ALA A 101 2.05 -2.24 -9.42
N ASP A 102 1.39 -1.51 -10.33
CA ASP A 102 2.02 -0.99 -11.56
C ASP A 102 3.14 0.03 -11.29
N HIS A 103 3.16 0.65 -10.10
CA HIS A 103 4.17 1.63 -9.70
C HIS A 103 5.35 1.01 -8.95
N LEU A 104 5.32 -0.30 -8.69
CA LEU A 104 6.40 -0.97 -7.98
C LEU A 104 7.55 -1.33 -8.92
N PRO A 105 8.81 -1.25 -8.47
CA PRO A 105 9.99 -1.44 -9.31
C PRO A 105 10.13 -2.88 -9.84
N HIS A 106 9.51 -3.86 -9.18
CA HIS A 106 9.53 -5.26 -9.59
C HIS A 106 8.14 -5.68 -10.08
N VAL A 107 8.06 -6.07 -11.35
CA VAL A 107 6.86 -6.69 -11.93
C VAL A 107 6.92 -8.20 -11.62
N PRO A 108 6.04 -8.73 -10.76
CA PRO A 108 6.03 -10.14 -10.43
C PRO A 108 5.39 -10.98 -11.55
N ASP A 109 5.67 -12.28 -11.52
CA ASP A 109 5.29 -13.23 -12.57
C ASP A 109 3.79 -13.59 -12.53
N SER A 110 3.12 -13.36 -11.40
CA SER A 110 1.72 -13.73 -11.21
C SER A 110 0.90 -12.67 -10.45
N TYR A 111 -0.42 -12.69 -10.66
CA TYR A 111 -1.35 -11.79 -9.97
C TYR A 111 -1.36 -11.96 -8.44
N PRO A 112 -1.27 -13.17 -7.85
CA PRO A 112 -1.14 -13.33 -6.40
C PRO A 112 0.17 -12.73 -5.84
N GLU A 113 1.31 -12.97 -6.49
CA GLU A 113 2.60 -12.38 -6.07
C GLU A 113 2.58 -10.85 -6.17
N MET A 114 1.91 -10.32 -7.20
CA MET A 114 1.65 -8.88 -7.33
C MET A 114 0.92 -8.29 -6.13
N LEU A 115 -0.13 -8.98 -5.67
CA LEU A 115 -0.92 -8.55 -4.52
C LEU A 115 -0.16 -8.67 -3.20
N GLU A 116 0.71 -9.68 -3.08
CA GLU A 116 1.59 -9.82 -1.92
C GLU A 116 2.65 -8.71 -1.89
N ASN A 117 3.29 -8.42 -3.02
CA ASN A 117 4.30 -7.36 -3.11
C ASN A 117 3.71 -5.99 -2.73
N VAL A 118 2.54 -5.62 -3.26
CA VAL A 118 1.90 -4.33 -2.91
C VAL A 118 1.40 -4.30 -1.46
N LYS A 119 1.06 -5.45 -0.86
CA LYS A 119 0.75 -5.54 0.57
C LYS A 119 1.99 -5.28 1.44
N GLN A 120 3.16 -5.77 1.04
CA GLN A 120 4.41 -5.48 1.75
C GLN A 120 4.76 -3.99 1.71
N GLU A 121 4.54 -3.33 0.57
CA GLU A 121 4.69 -1.87 0.47
C GLU A 121 3.66 -1.11 1.31
N ALA A 122 2.43 -1.60 1.39
CA ALA A 122 1.39 -1.03 2.26
C ALA A 122 1.78 -1.11 3.75
N LEU A 123 2.41 -2.22 4.18
CA LEU A 123 2.92 -2.37 5.55
C LEU A 123 4.04 -1.36 5.86
N LYS A 124 4.95 -1.09 4.90
CA LYS A 124 5.97 -0.04 5.07
C LYS A 124 5.35 1.34 5.21
N LEU A 125 4.35 1.66 4.39
CA LEU A 125 3.65 2.94 4.50
C LEU A 125 2.96 3.07 5.86
N TYR A 126 2.29 2.01 6.33
CA TYR A 126 1.67 2.01 7.65
C TYR A 126 2.68 2.31 8.77
N ASP A 127 3.88 1.73 8.70
CA ASP A 127 4.97 1.99 9.65
C ASP A 127 5.40 3.48 9.65
N PHE A 128 5.50 4.14 8.49
CA PHE A 128 5.74 5.59 8.44
C PHE A 128 4.59 6.39 9.06
N LEU A 129 3.34 6.06 8.74
CA LEU A 129 2.17 6.80 9.21
C LEU A 129 2.00 6.69 10.72
N SER A 130 2.24 5.50 11.28
CA SER A 130 2.07 5.24 12.71
C SER A 130 3.30 5.64 13.55
N ASP A 131 4.52 5.31 13.13
CA ASP A 131 5.74 5.57 13.92
C ASP A 131 6.26 7.01 13.72
N ASP A 132 6.36 7.48 12.47
CA ASP A 132 7.03 8.75 12.17
C ASP A 132 6.08 9.94 12.24
N PHE A 133 4.89 9.80 11.66
CA PHE A 133 3.87 10.85 11.68
C PHE A 133 2.97 10.77 12.91
N GLY A 134 3.01 9.67 13.66
CA GLY A 134 2.33 9.54 14.95
C GLY A 134 0.81 9.44 14.85
N PHE A 135 0.26 9.01 13.70
CA PHE A 135 -1.18 8.79 13.57
C PHE A 135 -1.61 7.54 14.35
N GLY A 136 -2.70 7.65 15.11
CA GLY A 136 -3.29 6.50 15.79
C GLY A 136 -3.94 5.53 14.80
N GLU A 137 -4.23 4.31 15.24
CA GLU A 137 -4.92 3.31 14.39
C GLU A 137 -6.27 3.84 13.86
N ASP A 138 -7.02 4.58 14.69
CA ASP A 138 -8.31 5.17 14.33
C ASP A 138 -8.19 6.32 13.30
N ASP A 139 -7.00 6.92 13.16
CA ASP A 139 -6.73 7.98 12.18
C ASP A 139 -6.37 7.41 10.80
N ILE A 140 -5.96 6.14 10.73
CA ILE A 140 -5.47 5.49 9.51
C ILE A 140 -6.51 4.50 8.99
N ASN A 141 -7.28 4.92 7.98
CA ASN A 141 -8.20 4.02 7.30
C ASN A 141 -7.51 3.34 6.09
N ILE A 142 -7.23 2.05 6.23
CA ILE A 142 -6.58 1.22 5.21
C ILE A 142 -7.65 0.54 4.36
N VAL A 143 -7.52 0.61 3.04
CA VAL A 143 -8.52 0.08 2.11
C VAL A 143 -7.86 -0.73 1.01
N PHE A 144 -8.16 -2.02 0.90
CA PHE A 144 -7.87 -2.77 -0.33
C PHE A 144 -8.77 -2.25 -1.45
N SER A 145 -8.18 -1.82 -2.57
CA SER A 145 -8.88 -1.16 -3.67
C SER A 145 -9.83 -2.07 -4.45
N GLY A 146 -9.90 -3.37 -4.14
CA GLY A 146 -10.59 -4.37 -4.94
C GLY A 146 -9.86 -4.73 -6.24
N GLY A 147 -8.75 -4.05 -6.56
CA GLY A 147 -7.96 -4.28 -7.76
C GLY A 147 -6.58 -4.80 -7.40
N ARG A 148 -5.59 -3.92 -7.57
CA ARG A 148 -4.16 -4.25 -7.59
C ARG A 148 -3.38 -3.54 -6.49
N GLY A 149 -4.06 -3.04 -5.47
CA GLY A 149 -3.46 -2.04 -4.61
C GLY A 149 -4.24 -1.71 -3.35
N TYR A 150 -3.66 -0.82 -2.56
CA TYR A 150 -4.22 -0.34 -1.30
C TYR A 150 -4.25 1.18 -1.28
N HIS A 151 -5.24 1.72 -0.58
CA HIS A 151 -5.30 3.13 -0.26
C HIS A 151 -5.23 3.33 1.24
N PHE A 152 -4.59 4.43 1.65
CA PHE A 152 -4.59 4.89 3.03
C PHE A 152 -5.29 6.24 3.06
N HIS A 153 -6.19 6.44 4.01
CA HIS A 153 -6.92 7.69 4.20
C HIS A 153 -6.71 8.20 5.60
N ILE A 154 -6.18 9.41 5.71
CA ILE A 154 -5.98 10.13 6.96
C ILE A 154 -6.92 11.33 6.98
N SER A 155 -7.98 11.21 7.79
CA SER A 155 -8.97 12.26 8.01
C SER A 155 -8.68 13.10 9.26
N HIS A 156 -7.46 13.05 9.80
CA HIS A 156 -7.10 13.80 11.00
C HIS A 156 -7.04 15.32 10.73
N PRO A 157 -7.56 16.21 11.60
CA PRO A 157 -7.60 17.65 11.37
C PRO A 157 -6.24 18.30 11.03
N SER A 158 -5.13 17.75 11.53
CA SER A 158 -3.78 18.28 11.28
C SER A 158 -3.35 18.22 9.81
N VAL A 159 -3.96 17.35 8.99
CA VAL A 159 -3.58 17.18 7.57
C VAL A 159 -4.62 17.71 6.58
N ARG A 160 -5.83 18.04 7.05
CA ARG A 160 -6.95 18.38 6.17
C ARG A 160 -6.75 19.68 5.39
N SER A 161 -6.01 20.64 5.95
CA SER A 161 -5.68 21.92 5.31
C SER A 161 -4.47 21.86 4.40
N LEU A 162 -3.72 20.75 4.37
CA LEU A 162 -2.49 20.67 3.59
C LEU A 162 -2.79 20.79 2.10
N GLY A 163 -2.06 21.66 1.43
CA GLY A 163 -2.09 21.84 -0.02
C GLY A 163 -1.17 20.84 -0.74
N SER A 164 -1.21 20.87 -2.07
CA SER A 164 -0.42 19.95 -2.90
C SER A 164 1.09 20.02 -2.67
N ALA A 165 1.65 21.19 -2.32
CA ALA A 165 3.08 21.33 -2.07
C ALA A 165 3.51 20.61 -0.78
N GLU A 166 2.81 20.86 0.33
CA GLU A 166 3.08 20.23 1.62
C GLU A 166 2.89 18.70 1.55
N ARG A 167 1.92 18.23 0.78
CA ARG A 167 1.71 16.79 0.53
C ARG A 167 2.85 16.15 -0.24
N ARG A 168 3.52 16.87 -1.15
CA ARG A 168 4.72 16.37 -1.84
C ARG A 168 5.89 16.23 -0.88
N GLU A 169 6.06 17.13 0.07
CA GLU A 169 7.11 16.98 1.10
C GLU A 169 6.90 15.71 1.95
N ILE A 170 5.64 15.36 2.25
CA ILE A 170 5.32 14.08 2.92
C ILE A 170 5.72 12.89 2.04
N VAL A 171 5.43 12.95 0.74
CA VAL A 171 5.85 11.91 -0.22
C VAL A 171 7.38 11.83 -0.32
N ASP A 172 8.08 12.96 -0.35
CA ASP A 172 9.55 13.02 -0.39
C ASP A 172 10.15 12.36 0.85
N TYR A 173 9.58 12.60 2.03
CA TYR A 173 10.01 11.98 3.27
C TYR A 173 9.90 10.44 3.24
N ILE A 174 8.73 9.89 2.87
CA ILE A 174 8.50 8.43 2.86
C ILE A 174 9.23 7.71 1.72
N SER A 175 9.52 8.44 0.62
CA SER A 175 10.31 7.93 -0.51
C SER A 175 11.82 8.10 -0.33
N GLY A 176 12.26 8.71 0.79
CA GLY A 176 13.68 8.97 1.07
C GLY A 176 14.31 9.99 0.10
N ARG A 177 13.51 10.76 -0.63
CA ARG A 177 14.00 11.73 -1.62
C ARG A 177 14.72 12.87 -0.91
N GLY A 178 15.95 13.15 -1.35
CA GLY A 178 16.79 14.18 -0.74
C GLY A 178 17.43 13.78 0.59
N LEU A 179 17.31 12.52 1.03
CA LEU A 179 17.92 12.02 2.25
C LEU A 179 19.46 11.92 2.09
N ASP A 180 20.20 12.73 2.84
CA ASP A 180 21.65 12.59 2.96
C ASP A 180 22.01 11.57 4.06
N ILE A 181 22.16 10.31 3.65
CA ILE A 181 22.49 9.18 4.54
C ILE A 181 23.79 9.45 5.30
N SER A 182 24.74 10.21 4.75
CA SER A 182 26.02 10.47 5.39
C SER A 182 25.89 11.31 6.67
N GLN A 183 24.81 12.09 6.81
CA GLN A 183 24.48 12.84 8.02
C GLN A 183 23.88 11.95 9.12
N ILE A 184 23.31 10.81 8.73
CA ILE A 184 22.63 9.88 9.66
C ILE A 184 23.60 8.80 10.14
N ILE A 185 24.38 8.23 9.22
CA ILE A 185 25.33 7.15 9.50
C ILE A 185 26.61 7.33 8.68
N GLY A 186 27.73 7.44 9.37
CA GLY A 186 29.01 7.70 8.73
C GLY A 186 29.97 8.48 9.60
N LYS A 187 31.06 8.99 8.99
CA LYS A 187 32.02 9.85 9.68
C LYS A 187 31.53 11.30 9.67
N SER A 188 31.30 11.85 10.85
CA SER A 188 31.05 13.28 11.06
C SER A 188 32.33 13.97 11.54
N TYR A 189 32.56 15.20 11.07
CA TYR A 189 33.69 16.03 11.49
C TYR A 189 33.19 17.03 12.53
N VAL A 190 33.76 16.99 13.73
CA VAL A 190 33.45 17.96 14.78
C VAL A 190 34.59 18.98 14.85
N SER A 191 34.26 20.25 14.63
CA SER A 191 35.19 21.35 14.84
C SER A 191 35.35 21.62 16.34
N GLY A 192 36.58 21.53 16.84
CA GLY A 192 36.90 21.89 18.22
C GLY A 192 37.08 23.41 18.37
N ASP A 193 36.65 23.96 19.51
CA ASP A 193 36.77 25.39 19.90
C ASP A 193 38.21 25.94 19.93
N SER A 194 39.23 25.11 19.69
CA SER A 194 40.65 25.46 19.89
C SER A 194 41.53 25.29 18.66
N GLY A 195 40.97 25.26 17.44
CA GLY A 195 41.75 25.32 16.19
C GLY A 195 42.73 24.16 15.97
N ARG A 196 42.51 23.00 16.62
CA ARG A 196 43.35 21.80 16.46
C ARG A 196 42.49 20.61 16.01
N ARG A 197 42.75 20.19 14.77
CA ARG A 197 42.33 18.96 14.04
C ARG A 197 40.86 18.56 14.19
N ASP A 198 40.15 18.54 13.07
CA ASP A 198 38.85 17.89 12.95
C ASP A 198 38.98 16.43 13.42
N ALA A 199 38.38 16.12 14.57
CA ALA A 199 38.27 14.74 15.03
C ALA A 199 37.07 14.14 14.28
N SER A 200 37.33 13.13 13.44
CA SER A 200 36.25 12.38 12.81
C SER A 200 35.67 11.38 13.81
N MET A 201 34.38 11.50 14.12
CA MET A 201 33.63 10.52 14.91
C MET A 201 32.68 9.78 14.00
N PHE A 202 32.51 8.47 14.21
CA PHE A 202 31.49 7.72 13.47
C PHE A 202 30.16 7.85 14.21
N VAL A 203 29.13 8.29 13.50
CA VAL A 203 27.77 8.46 14.00
C VAL A 203 26.96 7.21 13.66
N PHE A 204 26.24 6.68 14.65
CA PHE A 204 25.23 5.65 14.47
C PHE A 204 24.01 6.04 15.31
N PRO A 205 22.82 6.16 14.71
CA PRO A 205 21.64 6.64 15.41
C PRO A 205 21.20 5.66 16.49
N SER A 206 20.46 6.15 17.49
CA SER A 206 19.76 5.29 18.46
C SER A 206 18.44 4.80 17.86
N GLU A 207 17.99 3.61 18.25
CA GLU A 207 16.65 3.08 17.90
C GLU A 207 15.48 3.92 18.47
N ASN A 208 15.79 4.93 19.28
CA ASN A 208 14.87 5.82 19.99
C ASN A 208 14.86 7.25 19.43
N ASP A 209 15.72 7.58 18.46
CA ASP A 209 15.83 8.95 17.91
C ASP A 209 14.66 9.33 16.97
N GLY A 210 13.81 8.35 16.62
CA GLY A 210 12.71 8.50 15.66
C GLY A 210 13.19 8.59 14.21
N GLY A 211 12.21 8.61 13.29
CA GLY A 211 12.41 8.82 11.86
C GLY A 211 13.41 7.89 11.18
N TRP A 212 14.01 8.38 10.09
CA TRP A 212 15.00 7.62 9.30
C TRP A 212 16.19 7.09 10.10
N GLY A 213 16.65 7.81 11.13
CA GLY A 213 17.74 7.35 11.99
C GLY A 213 17.37 6.07 12.75
N ALA A 214 16.21 6.07 13.42
CA ALA A 214 15.73 4.88 14.13
C ALA A 214 15.44 3.73 13.16
N LYS A 215 14.82 4.00 12.00
CA LYS A 215 14.54 2.95 10.99
C LYS A 215 15.83 2.30 10.46
N ILE A 216 16.83 3.10 10.12
CA ILE A 216 18.15 2.60 9.66
C ILE A 216 18.82 1.77 10.75
N ASN A 217 18.79 2.22 12.01
CA ASN A 217 19.31 1.44 13.13
C ASN A 217 18.60 0.08 13.22
N ARG A 218 17.27 0.07 13.34
CA ARG A 218 16.47 -1.15 13.51
C ARG A 218 16.68 -2.12 12.35
N TYR A 219 16.76 -1.62 11.12
CA TYR A 219 17.07 -2.42 9.94
C TYR A 219 18.46 -3.07 10.05
N ILE A 220 19.52 -2.31 10.32
CA ILE A 220 20.89 -2.84 10.42
C ILE A 220 20.98 -3.89 11.54
N ILE A 221 20.39 -3.61 12.70
CA ILE A 221 20.38 -4.52 13.84
C ILE A 221 19.61 -5.81 13.49
N SER A 222 18.42 -5.69 12.92
CA SER A 222 17.62 -6.84 12.48
C SER A 222 18.36 -7.68 11.43
N TYR A 223 18.94 -7.04 10.42
CA TYR A 223 19.66 -7.69 9.33
C TYR A 223 20.86 -8.50 9.84
N ILE A 224 21.71 -7.91 10.71
CA ILE A 224 22.86 -8.63 11.27
C ILE A 224 22.39 -9.72 12.24
N SER A 225 21.37 -9.47 13.06
CA SER A 225 20.80 -10.48 13.96
C SER A 225 20.32 -11.70 13.19
N ASN A 226 19.64 -11.50 12.06
CA ASN A 226 19.20 -12.59 11.17
C ASN A 226 20.39 -13.39 10.61
N ILE A 227 21.50 -12.74 10.29
CA ILE A 227 22.72 -13.43 9.88
C ILE A 227 23.30 -14.26 11.03
N VAL A 228 23.43 -13.66 12.23
CA VAL A 228 23.99 -14.29 13.44
C VAL A 228 23.18 -15.53 13.84
N ASN A 229 21.85 -15.45 13.77
CA ASN A 229 20.94 -16.54 14.10
C ASN A 229 20.78 -17.60 13.00
N SER A 230 21.43 -17.42 11.85
CA SER A 230 21.33 -18.35 10.73
C SER A 230 22.47 -19.36 10.68
N ASN A 231 22.34 -20.36 9.81
CA ASN A 231 23.39 -21.34 9.57
C ASN A 231 24.68 -20.68 9.03
N LYS A 232 25.82 -21.02 9.65
CA LYS A 232 27.17 -20.55 9.28
C LYS A 232 27.30 -19.01 9.30
N PRO A 233 27.03 -18.34 10.44
CA PRO A 233 26.98 -16.89 10.54
C PRO A 233 28.31 -16.22 10.16
N ILE A 234 29.43 -16.80 10.61
CA ILE A 234 30.77 -16.32 10.28
C ILE A 234 31.00 -16.31 8.76
N LYS A 235 30.61 -17.37 8.04
CA LYS A 235 30.79 -17.45 6.59
C LYS A 235 29.99 -16.36 5.87
N LYS A 236 28.74 -16.11 6.30
CA LYS A 236 27.89 -15.06 5.73
C LYS A 236 28.46 -13.67 6.00
N LEU A 237 28.90 -13.40 7.22
CA LEU A 237 29.53 -12.12 7.57
C LEU A 237 30.84 -11.89 6.81
N THR A 238 31.66 -12.92 6.61
CA THR A 238 32.88 -12.80 5.80
C THR A 238 32.61 -12.64 4.30
N GLY A 239 31.36 -12.77 3.86
CA GLY A 239 30.95 -12.45 2.49
C GLY A 239 30.92 -10.95 2.21
N PHE A 240 30.85 -10.10 3.24
CA PHE A 240 30.93 -8.66 3.09
C PHE A 240 32.38 -8.20 2.89
N SER A 241 32.58 -7.30 1.93
CA SER A 241 33.90 -6.76 1.61
C SER A 241 34.55 -6.14 2.86
N GLY A 242 35.82 -6.51 3.10
CA GLY A 242 36.59 -6.03 4.24
C GLY A 242 36.34 -6.77 5.56
N VAL A 243 35.28 -7.59 5.69
CA VAL A 243 34.97 -8.32 6.92
C VAL A 243 35.78 -9.62 7.00
N GLY A 244 36.88 -9.61 7.75
CA GLY A 244 37.67 -10.80 8.05
C GLY A 244 37.04 -11.68 9.15
N LYS A 245 37.55 -12.91 9.30
CA LYS A 245 37.07 -13.90 10.28
C LYS A 245 36.99 -13.34 11.71
N THR A 246 38.03 -12.66 12.19
CA THR A 246 38.06 -12.05 13.53
C THR A 246 37.01 -10.96 13.71
N THR A 247 36.74 -10.16 12.68
CA THR A 247 35.68 -9.14 12.72
C THR A 247 34.30 -9.79 12.77
N ALA A 248 34.09 -10.84 11.99
CA ALA A 248 32.85 -11.62 12.02
C ALA A 248 32.61 -12.27 13.39
N GLU A 249 33.64 -12.87 14.00
CA GLU A 249 33.56 -13.47 15.35
C GLU A 249 33.21 -12.42 16.41
N LYS A 250 33.82 -11.23 16.35
CA LYS A 250 33.48 -10.12 17.25
C LYS A 250 32.03 -9.67 17.09
N LEU A 251 31.53 -9.53 15.86
CA LEU A 251 30.13 -9.19 15.61
C LEU A 251 29.19 -10.25 16.16
N VAL A 252 29.46 -11.53 15.94
CA VAL A 252 28.66 -12.62 16.51
C VAL A 252 28.64 -12.55 18.05
N ASN A 253 29.78 -12.29 18.68
CA ASN A 253 29.84 -12.16 20.15
C ASN A 253 29.01 -10.96 20.65
N ILE A 254 29.10 -9.81 19.99
CA ILE A 254 28.32 -8.61 20.35
C ILE A 254 26.81 -8.86 20.23
N PHE A 255 26.38 -9.53 19.16
CA PHE A 255 24.96 -9.80 18.91
C PHE A 255 24.40 -10.93 19.79
N ASN A 256 25.25 -11.78 20.34
CA ASN A 256 24.87 -12.81 21.33
C ASN A 256 24.94 -12.30 22.78
N ASP A 257 25.53 -11.13 23.04
CA ASP A 257 25.57 -10.49 24.35
C ASP A 257 24.48 -9.41 24.44
N GLU A 258 23.44 -9.66 25.24
CA GLU A 258 22.29 -8.76 25.38
C GLU A 258 22.68 -7.33 25.81
N LYS A 259 23.71 -7.19 26.67
CA LYS A 259 24.15 -5.87 27.15
C LYS A 259 24.87 -5.10 26.05
N GLN A 260 25.74 -5.78 25.29
CA GLN A 260 26.43 -5.15 24.17
C GLN A 260 25.47 -4.79 23.05
N LEU A 261 24.53 -5.68 22.71
CA LEU A 261 23.49 -5.40 21.73
C LEU A 261 22.61 -4.22 22.15
N ALA A 262 22.20 -4.13 23.42
CA ALA A 262 21.41 -3.01 23.93
C ALA A 262 22.17 -1.67 23.87
N LEU A 263 23.48 -1.66 24.10
CA LEU A 263 24.29 -0.45 23.95
C LEU A 263 24.42 -0.06 22.47
N LEU A 264 24.64 -1.04 21.58
CA LEU A 264 24.75 -0.81 20.14
C LEU A 264 23.45 -0.21 19.59
N LYS A 265 22.29 -0.77 19.97
CA LYS A 265 20.96 -0.24 19.64
C LYS A 265 20.76 1.22 20.06
N LYS A 266 21.39 1.64 21.17
CA LYS A 266 21.41 3.03 21.65
C LYS A 266 22.47 3.92 20.98
N GLY A 267 22.99 3.51 19.82
CA GLY A 267 23.98 4.28 19.05
C GLY A 267 25.42 4.17 19.56
N LYS A 268 25.72 3.33 20.57
CA LYS A 268 27.09 3.20 21.12
C LYS A 268 27.97 2.33 20.22
N ILE A 269 28.42 2.90 19.12
CA ILE A 269 29.16 2.18 18.08
C ILE A 269 30.67 2.01 18.35
N ASP A 270 31.23 2.66 19.37
CA ASP A 270 32.68 2.56 19.65
C ASP A 270 33.14 1.19 20.14
N MET A 271 32.21 0.32 20.51
CA MET A 271 32.51 -1.09 20.84
C MET A 271 32.79 -1.96 19.62
N VAL A 272 32.43 -1.52 18.40
CA VAL A 272 32.68 -2.28 17.16
C VAL A 272 33.95 -1.78 16.44
N SER A 273 34.57 -2.66 15.66
CA SER A 273 35.78 -2.32 14.89
C SER A 273 35.49 -1.30 13.78
N ASN A 274 36.51 -0.57 13.29
CA ASN A 274 36.35 0.32 12.13
C ASN A 274 35.84 -0.40 10.88
N THR A 275 36.23 -1.66 10.66
CA THR A 275 35.68 -2.51 9.60
C THR A 275 34.18 -2.73 9.77
N SER A 276 33.73 -2.97 11.00
CA SER A 276 32.30 -3.08 11.33
C SER A 276 31.58 -1.75 11.06
N LYS A 277 32.19 -0.61 11.37
CA LYS A 277 31.63 0.71 11.05
C LYS A 277 31.39 0.91 9.55
N ASN A 278 32.34 0.48 8.70
CA ASN A 278 32.15 0.51 7.24
C ASN A 278 31.03 -0.43 6.76
N LEU A 279 30.88 -1.61 7.38
CA LEU A 279 29.74 -2.49 7.10
C LEU A 279 28.42 -1.83 7.47
N PHE A 280 28.35 -1.16 8.61
CA PHE A 280 27.14 -0.46 9.06
C PHE A 280 26.77 0.68 8.11
N GLU A 281 27.75 1.47 7.66
CA GLU A 281 27.53 2.50 6.63
C GLU A 281 27.01 1.89 5.31
N TYR A 282 27.59 0.78 4.86
CA TYR A 282 27.13 0.05 3.68
C TYR A 282 25.68 -0.44 3.84
N LEU A 283 25.38 -1.07 4.98
CA LEU A 283 24.03 -1.55 5.28
C LEU A 283 23.04 -0.39 5.47
N GLY A 284 23.48 0.78 5.94
CA GLY A 284 22.65 1.98 6.06
C GLY A 284 22.21 2.50 4.70
N LYS A 285 23.10 2.46 3.69
CA LYS A 285 22.73 2.78 2.30
C LYS A 285 21.69 1.80 1.76
N GLN A 286 21.88 0.50 2.02
CA GLN A 286 20.92 -0.53 1.64
C GLN A 286 19.60 -0.42 2.42
N ALA A 287 19.64 0.04 3.67
CA ALA A 287 18.45 0.18 4.51
C ALA A 287 17.43 1.10 3.85
N VAL A 288 17.87 2.25 3.32
CA VAL A 288 16.98 3.21 2.66
C VAL A 288 16.26 2.56 1.49
N ASP A 289 16.98 1.94 0.55
CA ASP A 289 16.39 1.25 -0.62
C ASP A 289 15.34 0.19 -0.24
N ASN A 290 15.47 -0.43 0.95
CA ASN A 290 14.55 -1.47 1.42
C ASN A 290 13.38 -0.92 2.25
N LEU A 291 13.53 0.26 2.86
CA LEU A 291 12.58 0.83 3.80
C LEU A 291 11.63 1.85 3.18
N ILE A 292 11.99 2.46 2.04
CA ILE A 292 11.11 3.43 1.36
C ILE A 292 9.73 2.85 1.08
N ALA A 293 8.71 3.71 1.13
CA ALA A 293 7.36 3.39 0.68
C ALA A 293 7.11 3.97 -0.71
N ASN A 294 6.76 3.11 -1.67
CA ASN A 294 6.48 3.52 -3.04
C ASN A 294 4.98 3.84 -3.20
N VAL A 295 4.65 5.13 -3.25
CA VAL A 295 3.28 5.63 -3.45
C VAL A 295 3.14 6.37 -4.78
N ASP A 296 1.93 6.43 -5.32
CA ASP A 296 1.60 7.32 -6.44
C ASP A 296 1.60 8.79 -5.94
N GLU A 297 2.70 9.49 -6.22
CA GLU A 297 2.91 10.89 -5.83
C GLU A 297 1.81 11.83 -6.38
N PRO A 298 1.48 11.80 -7.69
CA PRO A 298 0.35 12.55 -8.23
C PRO A 298 -0.96 12.35 -7.47
N VAL A 299 -1.26 11.12 -7.02
CA VAL A 299 -2.47 10.84 -6.24
C VAL A 299 -2.43 11.53 -4.88
N THR A 300 -1.31 11.42 -4.18
CA THR A 300 -1.15 12.01 -2.84
C THR A 300 -1.21 13.55 -2.88
N ALA A 301 -0.64 14.17 -3.92
CA ALA A 301 -0.62 15.62 -4.09
C ALA A 301 -1.97 16.21 -4.53
N ASP A 302 -2.89 15.41 -5.10
CA ASP A 302 -4.18 15.87 -5.62
C ASP A 302 -5.23 16.01 -4.51
N VAL A 303 -5.46 17.25 -4.08
CA VAL A 303 -6.45 17.61 -3.04
C VAL A 303 -7.92 17.46 -3.48
N LYS A 304 -8.18 17.03 -4.71
CA LYS A 304 -9.53 16.90 -5.31
C LYS A 304 -9.79 15.51 -5.88
N ARG A 305 -8.91 14.55 -5.59
CA ARG A 305 -8.98 13.19 -6.11
C ARG A 305 -10.31 12.50 -5.77
N LEU A 306 -10.78 11.65 -6.69
CA LEU A 306 -11.82 10.67 -6.41
C LEU A 306 -11.18 9.34 -6.04
N ILE A 307 -11.67 8.72 -4.98
CA ILE A 307 -11.13 7.49 -4.42
C ILE A 307 -12.24 6.46 -4.20
N ARG A 308 -11.89 5.19 -4.27
CA ARG A 308 -12.86 4.10 -4.36
C ARG A 308 -13.64 3.93 -3.04
N VAL A 309 -14.94 3.67 -3.15
CA VAL A 309 -15.85 3.54 -2.01
C VAL A 309 -15.67 2.17 -1.33
N PRO A 310 -15.32 2.10 -0.05
CA PRO A 310 -15.26 0.82 0.65
C PRO A 310 -16.65 0.20 0.81
N GLY A 311 -16.73 -1.13 0.68
CA GLY A 311 -17.98 -1.86 0.55
C GLY A 311 -18.52 -1.93 -0.88
N SER A 312 -17.96 -1.20 -1.85
CA SER A 312 -18.31 -1.39 -3.26
C SER A 312 -17.58 -2.58 -3.89
N LEU A 313 -17.95 -2.92 -5.12
CA LEU A 313 -17.21 -3.88 -5.96
C LEU A 313 -16.30 -3.15 -6.95
N HIS A 314 -15.23 -3.81 -7.36
CA HIS A 314 -14.34 -3.35 -8.41
C HIS A 314 -14.69 -4.01 -9.75
N GLY A 315 -15.27 -3.25 -10.70
CA GLY A 315 -15.76 -3.77 -11.98
C GLY A 315 -14.72 -4.47 -12.86
N GLY A 316 -13.42 -4.21 -12.65
CA GLY A 316 -12.33 -4.87 -13.37
C GLY A 316 -11.83 -6.18 -12.75
N SER A 317 -12.35 -6.60 -11.60
CA SER A 317 -11.92 -7.82 -10.90
C SER A 317 -13.05 -8.61 -10.23
N GLY A 318 -14.20 -7.98 -9.97
CA GLY A 318 -15.28 -8.54 -9.17
C GLY A 318 -14.99 -8.59 -7.66
N LEU A 319 -13.84 -8.12 -7.20
CA LEU A 319 -13.49 -8.17 -5.77
C LEU A 319 -14.11 -6.99 -5.01
N LYS A 320 -14.36 -7.22 -3.72
CA LYS A 320 -14.84 -6.20 -2.78
C LYS A 320 -13.74 -5.23 -2.38
N VAL A 321 -14.07 -3.95 -2.41
CA VAL A 321 -13.25 -2.88 -1.83
C VAL A 321 -13.39 -2.98 -0.31
N THR A 322 -12.31 -3.29 0.39
CA THR A 322 -12.38 -3.79 1.77
C THR A 322 -11.57 -2.91 2.71
N THR A 323 -12.20 -2.38 3.76
CA THR A 323 -11.50 -1.68 4.85
C THR A 323 -10.78 -2.67 5.75
N LEU A 324 -9.60 -2.31 6.24
CA LEU A 324 -8.74 -3.14 7.06
C LEU A 324 -8.24 -2.32 8.26
N SER A 325 -8.16 -2.96 9.43
CA SER A 325 -7.28 -2.51 10.51
C SER A 325 -5.83 -2.91 10.22
N ALA A 326 -4.88 -2.38 10.99
CA ALA A 326 -3.47 -2.74 10.88
C ALA A 326 -3.23 -4.25 11.04
N SER A 327 -3.84 -4.86 12.07
CA SER A 327 -3.75 -6.31 12.30
C SER A 327 -4.36 -7.15 11.17
N GLN A 328 -5.42 -6.65 10.54
CA GLN A 328 -6.04 -7.30 9.38
C GLN A 328 -5.16 -7.18 8.15
N LEU A 329 -4.51 -6.04 7.91
CA LEU A 329 -3.63 -5.83 6.75
C LEU A 329 -2.55 -6.93 6.66
N GLU A 330 -1.91 -7.30 7.76
CA GLU A 330 -0.86 -8.32 7.77
C GLU A 330 -1.34 -9.69 7.24
N ASN A 331 -2.56 -10.08 7.65
CA ASN A 331 -3.12 -11.40 7.40
C ASN A 331 -4.11 -11.44 6.24
N PHE A 332 -4.42 -10.29 5.64
CA PHE A 332 -5.41 -10.17 4.58
C PHE A 332 -4.94 -10.88 3.32
N LYS A 333 -5.84 -11.70 2.77
CA LYS A 333 -5.66 -12.43 1.52
C LYS A 333 -6.72 -11.98 0.52
N PRO A 334 -6.39 -11.03 -0.37
CA PRO A 334 -7.39 -10.42 -1.25
C PRO A 334 -8.17 -11.43 -2.11
N LEU A 335 -7.52 -12.51 -2.55
CA LEU A 335 -8.11 -13.55 -3.40
C LEU A 335 -8.95 -14.58 -2.62
N GLU A 336 -9.05 -14.43 -1.29
CA GLU A 336 -9.90 -15.24 -0.41
C GLU A 336 -10.96 -14.37 0.27
N ASP A 337 -10.52 -13.28 0.90
CA ASP A 337 -11.29 -12.43 1.80
C ASP A 337 -12.14 -11.37 1.07
N ALA A 338 -11.67 -10.87 -0.08
CA ALA A 338 -12.42 -9.91 -0.89
C ALA A 338 -13.39 -10.57 -1.89
N VAL A 339 -13.48 -11.91 -1.87
CA VAL A 339 -14.33 -12.69 -2.79
C VAL A 339 -15.73 -12.83 -2.20
N VAL A 340 -16.73 -12.22 -2.86
CA VAL A 340 -18.13 -12.17 -2.39
C VAL A 340 -19.07 -13.11 -3.14
N PHE A 341 -18.65 -13.64 -4.28
CA PHE A 341 -19.48 -14.49 -5.12
C PHE A 341 -19.38 -15.96 -4.71
N LYS A 342 -20.42 -16.71 -5.08
CA LYS A 342 -20.61 -18.11 -4.72
C LYS A 342 -19.66 -19.02 -5.50
N ASP A 343 -19.57 -20.27 -5.07
CA ASP A 343 -18.73 -21.33 -5.64
C ASP A 343 -19.49 -22.26 -6.60
N ASN A 344 -20.78 -22.00 -6.86
CA ASN A 344 -21.54 -22.76 -7.85
C ASN A 344 -20.89 -22.64 -9.22
N HIS A 345 -20.79 -23.77 -9.92
CA HIS A 345 -20.18 -23.82 -11.23
C HIS A 345 -21.08 -23.19 -12.30
N ILE A 346 -20.46 -22.43 -13.20
CA ILE A 346 -21.08 -21.84 -14.38
C ILE A 346 -20.22 -22.08 -15.62
N THR A 347 -20.90 -22.20 -16.76
CA THR A 347 -20.24 -22.31 -18.05
C THR A 347 -19.83 -20.93 -18.57
N VAL A 348 -18.58 -20.81 -18.99
CA VAL A 348 -18.01 -19.62 -19.66
C VAL A 348 -17.25 -20.03 -20.91
N ASN A 349 -17.16 -19.11 -21.87
CA ASN A 349 -16.32 -19.23 -23.04
C ASN A 349 -15.05 -18.41 -22.79
N VAL A 350 -13.94 -19.09 -22.51
CA VAL A 350 -12.65 -18.45 -22.25
C VAL A 350 -12.05 -18.01 -23.57
N THR A 351 -11.70 -16.73 -23.66
CA THR A 351 -11.17 -16.13 -24.89
C THR A 351 -9.65 -16.16 -24.95
N GLN A 352 -8.98 -16.27 -23.80
CA GLN A 352 -7.53 -16.35 -23.70
C GLN A 352 -7.13 -17.35 -22.62
N PRO A 353 -6.29 -18.36 -22.94
CA PRO A 353 -5.77 -19.29 -21.94
C PRO A 353 -5.06 -18.53 -20.82
N SER A 354 -5.37 -18.87 -19.57
CA SER A 354 -4.80 -18.19 -18.41
C SER A 354 -4.87 -19.07 -17.18
N THR A 355 -4.28 -18.61 -16.09
CA THR A 355 -4.38 -19.26 -14.79
C THR A 355 -5.03 -18.31 -13.81
N VAL A 356 -6.06 -18.78 -13.12
CA VAL A 356 -6.80 -18.02 -12.11
C VAL A 356 -6.58 -18.67 -10.76
N GLU A 357 -6.06 -17.90 -9.81
CA GLU A 357 -5.85 -18.35 -8.43
C GLU A 357 -6.80 -17.59 -7.52
N MET A 358 -7.76 -18.28 -6.90
CA MET A 358 -8.77 -17.68 -6.02
C MET A 358 -9.29 -18.73 -5.02
N LYS A 359 -9.67 -18.31 -3.81
CA LYS A 359 -10.17 -19.19 -2.74
C LYS A 359 -9.24 -20.39 -2.44
N GLY A 360 -7.93 -20.20 -2.54
CA GLY A 360 -6.93 -21.26 -2.35
C GLY A 360 -6.86 -22.31 -3.48
N ASN A 361 -7.60 -22.12 -4.57
CA ASN A 361 -7.61 -23.02 -5.73
C ASN A 361 -6.90 -22.38 -6.93
N LYS A 362 -6.30 -23.21 -7.78
CA LYS A 362 -5.62 -22.82 -9.01
C LYS A 362 -6.29 -23.45 -10.22
N TYR A 363 -6.91 -22.62 -11.05
CA TYR A 363 -7.65 -23.03 -12.25
C TYR A 363 -6.83 -22.73 -13.50
N HIS A 364 -6.40 -23.77 -14.19
CA HIS A 364 -5.80 -23.65 -15.52
C HIS A 364 -6.91 -23.69 -16.56
N VAL A 365 -7.16 -22.56 -17.21
CA VAL A 365 -8.25 -22.43 -18.17
C VAL A 365 -7.70 -22.37 -19.58
N ASN A 366 -8.26 -23.21 -20.45
CA ASN A 366 -7.94 -23.21 -21.88
C ASN A 366 -8.99 -22.40 -22.64
N GLU A 367 -8.62 -21.90 -23.82
CA GLU A 367 -9.55 -21.25 -24.73
C GLU A 367 -10.74 -22.18 -25.06
N GLY A 368 -11.92 -21.58 -25.18
CA GLY A 368 -13.18 -22.29 -25.43
C GLY A 368 -14.03 -22.48 -24.17
N VAL A 369 -15.00 -23.39 -24.28
CA VAL A 369 -16.00 -23.62 -23.22
C VAL A 369 -15.36 -24.31 -22.02
N GLN A 370 -15.44 -23.65 -20.86
CA GLN A 370 -14.97 -24.14 -19.56
C GLN A 370 -16.08 -24.07 -18.53
N ASP A 371 -15.98 -24.93 -17.51
CA ASP A 371 -16.87 -24.92 -16.34
C ASP A 371 -16.06 -24.49 -15.11
N LEU A 372 -16.47 -23.40 -14.47
CA LEU A 372 -15.71 -22.76 -13.39
C LEU A 372 -16.63 -22.31 -12.25
N PRO A 373 -16.15 -22.29 -11.00
CA PRO A 373 -16.86 -21.61 -9.92
C PRO A 373 -17.20 -20.16 -10.28
N GLU A 374 -18.39 -19.71 -9.90
CA GLU A 374 -18.92 -18.39 -10.27
C GLU A 374 -17.97 -17.25 -9.89
N TYR A 375 -17.31 -17.30 -8.72
CA TYR A 375 -16.32 -16.28 -8.35
C TYR A 375 -15.14 -16.17 -9.33
N ALA A 376 -14.61 -17.31 -9.81
CA ALA A 376 -13.46 -17.35 -10.71
C ALA A 376 -13.87 -16.93 -12.12
N ALA A 377 -15.04 -17.39 -12.56
CA ALA A 377 -15.65 -16.98 -13.82
C ALA A 377 -15.92 -15.47 -13.87
N ILE A 378 -16.50 -14.89 -12.81
CA ILE A 378 -16.73 -13.44 -12.72
C ILE A 378 -15.42 -12.67 -12.79
N HIS A 379 -14.39 -13.12 -12.05
CA HIS A 379 -13.07 -12.49 -12.08
C HIS A 379 -12.48 -12.46 -13.50
N LEU A 380 -12.53 -13.60 -14.22
CA LEU A 380 -12.09 -13.68 -15.62
C LEU A 380 -12.88 -12.76 -16.54
N MET A 381 -14.22 -12.77 -16.43
CA MET A 381 -15.09 -11.94 -17.26
C MET A 381 -14.81 -10.45 -17.02
N CYS A 382 -14.67 -10.02 -15.76
CA CYS A 382 -14.31 -8.64 -15.40
C CYS A 382 -12.96 -8.20 -16.00
N ARG A 383 -12.01 -9.12 -16.15
CA ARG A 383 -10.71 -8.86 -16.79
C ARG A 383 -10.72 -9.03 -18.30
N GLY A 384 -11.86 -9.40 -18.88
CA GLY A 384 -12.02 -9.61 -20.33
C GLY A 384 -11.45 -10.93 -20.85
N GLY A 385 -11.07 -11.87 -19.98
CA GLY A 385 -10.51 -13.18 -20.34
C GLY A 385 -11.56 -14.27 -20.62
N ALA A 386 -12.84 -13.98 -20.38
CA ALA A 386 -13.93 -14.90 -20.66
C ALA A 386 -15.24 -14.16 -20.96
N GLU A 387 -16.19 -14.87 -21.56
CA GLU A 387 -17.57 -14.44 -21.79
C GLU A 387 -18.57 -15.45 -21.21
N TYR A 388 -19.75 -14.99 -20.78
CA TYR A 388 -20.74 -15.83 -20.12
C TYR A 388 -21.46 -16.80 -21.09
N GLY A 389 -21.48 -18.08 -20.73
CA GLY A 389 -22.10 -19.18 -21.49
C GLY A 389 -21.17 -19.82 -22.51
N SER A 390 -21.72 -20.64 -23.40
CA SER A 390 -20.96 -21.53 -24.29
C SER A 390 -20.72 -21.00 -25.71
N ASN A 391 -21.32 -19.87 -26.09
CA ASN A 391 -21.12 -19.09 -27.32
C ASN A 391 -21.83 -17.74 -27.19
#